data_AF-A0A1C7WB18-F1
#
_entry.id   AF-A0A1C7WB18-F1
#
_cell.length_a   1.000
_cell.length_b   1.000
_cell.length_c   1.000
_cell.angle_alpha   90.00
_cell.angle_beta   90.00
_cell.angle_gamma   90.00
#
_symmetry.space_group_name_H-M   'P 1'
#
loop_
_entity.id
_entity.type
_entity.pdbx_description
1 polymer ?
#
loop_
_entity_poly.entity_id
_entity_poly.type
_entity_poly.pdbx_seq_one_letter_code
_entity_poly.pdbx_strand_id
1 'polypeptide(L)' 'MNIISVRIPRAYFTDGRVSTDSLEQVIHQGLWSQCGVMPAPVKVTLHEGHMTLASGCAADDVDKILGLGDKPCMQTN' A
#
# COMPACT_ATOMS: atom_id res chain seq x y z
N MET A 1 -9.37 -19.31 0.96
CA MET A 1 -9.34 -18.23 -0.04
C MET A 1 -8.12 -17.38 0.28
N ASN A 2 -7.10 -17.37 -0.59
CA ASN A 2 -5.90 -16.54 -0.37
C ASN A 2 -6.27 -15.08 -0.64
N ILE A 3 -6.06 -14.21 0.35
CA ILE A 3 -6.32 -12.77 0.27
C ILE A 3 -5.01 -12.08 0.64
N ILE A 4 -4.60 -11.09 -0.15
CA ILE A 4 -3.47 -10.24 0.17
C ILE A 4 -3.96 -9.19 1.16
N SER A 5 -3.39 -9.16 2.36
CA SER A 5 -3.78 -8.20 3.39
C SER A 5 -2.71 -7.13 3.53
N VAL A 6 -3.11 -5.87 3.37
CA VAL A 6 -2.22 -4.71 3.46
C VAL A 6 -2.72 -3.77 4.55
N ARG A 7 -1.83 -3.40 5.46
CA ARG A 7 -2.07 -2.39 6.48
C ARG A 7 -1.16 -1.21 6.22
N ILE A 8 -1.74 -0.03 6.05
CA ILE A 8 -1.00 1.18 5.71
C ILE A 8 -1.11 2.17 6.87
N PRO A 9 0.01 2.79 7.29
CA PRO A 9 0.02 3.89 8.23
C PRO A 9 -0.93 5.00 7.82
N ARG A 10 -1.87 5.35 8.70
CA ARG A 10 -2.79 6.47 8.48
C ARG A 10 -2.04 7.80 8.35
N ALA A 11 -0.87 7.90 8.96
CA ALA A 11 0.03 9.05 8.87
C ALA A 11 0.46 9.39 7.44
N TYR A 12 0.40 8.44 6.49
CA TYR A 12 0.68 8.73 5.08
C TYR A 12 -0.41 9.57 4.40
N PHE A 13 -1.59 9.69 5.00
CA PHE A 13 -2.76 10.32 4.41
C PHE A 13 -3.22 11.49 5.29
N THR A 14 -2.51 12.62 5.17
CA THR A 14 -2.71 13.80 6.03
C THR A 14 -3.92 14.68 5.68
N ASP A 15 -4.54 14.55 4.50
CA ASP A 15 -5.46 15.61 4.00
C ASP A 15 -6.75 15.14 3.30
N GLY A 16 -7.21 13.92 3.51
CA GLY A 16 -8.47 13.53 2.88
C GLY A 16 -8.91 12.12 3.15
N ARG A 17 -10.23 11.89 3.00
CA ARG A 17 -10.82 10.56 3.02
C ARG A 17 -10.15 9.71 1.96
N VAL A 18 -9.22 8.87 2.37
CA VAL A 18 -8.65 7.86 1.51
C VAL A 18 -9.61 6.68 1.46
N SER A 19 -10.14 6.42 0.27
CA SER A 19 -10.93 5.22 0.04
C SER A 19 -9.97 4.02 0.01
N THR A 20 -10.12 3.14 0.98
CA THR A 20 -9.40 1.87 1.01
C THR A 20 -9.72 1.02 -0.21
N ASP A 21 -10.92 1.14 -0.80
CA ASP A 21 -11.29 0.44 -2.03
C ASP A 21 -10.47 0.91 -3.24
N SER A 22 -10.20 2.21 -3.34
CA SER A 22 -9.29 2.74 -4.38
C SER A 22 -7.86 2.23 -4.18
N LEU A 23 -7.37 2.18 -2.93
CA LEU A 23 -6.05 1.60 -2.64
C LEU A 23 -6.00 0.11 -2.97
N GLU A 24 -7.04 -0.66 -2.65
CA GLU A 24 -7.16 -2.09 -2.98
C GLU A 24 -7.02 -2.32 -4.48
N GLN A 25 -7.69 -1.51 -5.31
CA GLN A 25 -7.59 -1.59 -6.77
C GLN A 25 -6.21 -1.22 -7.30
N VAL A 26 -5.61 -0.14 -6.80
CA VAL A 26 -4.28 0.30 -7.23
C VAL A 26 -3.22 -0.75 -6.90
N ILE A 27 -3.24 -1.32 -5.69
CA ILE A 27 -2.31 -2.39 -5.29
C ILE A 27 -2.54 -3.64 -6.14
N HIS A 28 -3.80 -4.04 -6.36
CA HIS A 28 -4.12 -5.21 -7.18
C HIS A 28 -3.59 -5.07 -8.61
N GLN A 29 -3.82 -3.91 -9.25
CA GLN A 29 -3.31 -3.62 -10.59
C GLN A 29 -1.79 -3.53 -10.63
N GLY A 30 -1.17 -2.89 -9.64
CA GLY A 30 0.29 -2.77 -9.55
C GLY A 30 0.97 -4.13 -9.42
N LEU A 31 0.45 -5.00 -8.54
CA LEU A 31 0.95 -6.37 -8.38
C LEU A 31 0.77 -7.20 -9.65
N TRP A 32 -0.37 -7.06 -10.32
CA TRP A 32 -0.60 -7.74 -11.60
C TRP A 32 0.41 -7.28 -12.67
N SER A 33 0.63 -5.96 -12.77
CA SER A 33 1.58 -5.39 -13.73
C SER A 33 3.02 -5.83 -13.46
N GLN A 34 3.41 -6.03 -12.20
CA GLN A 34 4.76 -6.45 -11.82
C GLN A 34 4.99 -7.95 -12.04
N CYS A 35 4.04 -8.79 -11.61
CA CYS A 35 4.20 -10.24 -11.64
C CYS A 35 3.71 -10.89 -12.94
N GLY A 36 2.94 -10.18 -13.76
CA GLY A 36 2.34 -10.70 -15.00
C GLY A 36 1.24 -11.75 -14.78
N VAL A 37 0.95 -12.11 -13.53
CA VAL A 37 -0.09 -13.07 -13.13
C VAL A 37 -1.15 -12.37 -12.29
N MET A 38 -2.41 -12.79 -12.43
CA MET A 38 -3.52 -12.19 -11.69
C MET A 38 -3.35 -12.46 -10.18
N PRO A 39 -3.15 -11.42 -9.35
CA PRO A 39 -2.93 -11.59 -7.93
C PRO A 39 -4.23 -11.94 -7.21
N ALA A 40 -4.09 -12.51 -6.01
CA ALA A 40 -5.20 -12.72 -5.11
C ALA A 40 -5.89 -11.38 -4.76
N PRO A 41 -7.18 -11.40 -4.36
CA PRO A 41 -7.89 -10.20 -3.93
C PRO A 41 -7.11 -9.47 -2.83
N VAL A 42 -7.04 -8.14 -2.94
CA VAL A 42 -6.33 -7.29 -1.97
C VAL A 42 -7.35 -6.70 -0.99
N LYS A 43 -7.02 -6.70 0.29
CA LYS A 43 -7.74 -5.97 1.33
C LYS A 43 -6.83 -4.96 2.01
N VAL A 44 -7.24 -3.70 2.03
CA VAL A 44 -6.49 -2.61 2.64
C VAL A 44 -7.16 -2.16 3.92
N THR A 45 -6.36 -1.94 4.95
CA THR A 45 -6.79 -1.33 6.21
C THR A 45 -5.81 -0.24 6.61
N LEU A 46 -6.32 0.81 7.25
CA LEU A 46 -5.48 1.87 7.80
C LEU A 46 -5.21 1.57 9.28
N HIS A 47 -4.00 1.88 9.75
CA HIS A 47 -3.64 1.73 11.17
C HIS A 47 -2.75 2.87 11.65
N GLU A 48 -2.65 3.03 12.98
CA GLU A 48 -1.91 4.10 13.65
C GLU A 48 -0.39 3.79 13.81
N GLY A 49 0.13 2.80 13.09
CA GLY A 49 1.57 2.47 13.13
C GLY A 49 2.38 3.32 12.16
N HIS A 50 3.70 3.08 12.11
CA HIS A 50 4.63 3.84 11.26
C HIS A 50 5.17 3.05 10.05
N MET A 51 4.82 1.77 9.92
CA MET A 51 5.33 0.89 8.86
C MET A 51 4.18 0.23 8.12
N THR A 52 4.31 0.09 6.80
CA THR A 52 3.41 -0.72 5.97
C THR A 52 3.59 -2.20 6.33
N LEU A 53 2.48 -2.89 6.58
CA LEU A 53 2.48 -4.32 6.84
C LEU A 53 1.73 -5.04 5.73
N ALA A 54 2.38 -6.00 5.08
CA ALA A 54 1.79 -6.78 4.01
C ALA A 54 1.85 -8.28 4.33
N SER A 55 0.82 -9.01 3.91
CA SER A 55 0.75 -10.47 3.97
C SER A 55 0.22 -10.98 2.64
N GLY A 56 0.96 -11.88 2.00
CA GLY A 56 0.69 -12.36 0.63
C GLY A 56 1.36 -11.53 -0.48
N CYS A 57 2.06 -10.45 -0.14
CA CYS A 57 3.00 -9.72 -1.00
C CYS A 57 4.09 -9.05 -0.13
N ALA A 58 5.14 -8.51 -0.76
CA ALA A 58 6.15 -7.74 -0.05
C ALA A 58 5.63 -6.32 0.27
N ALA A 59 5.99 -5.80 1.45
CA ALA A 59 5.63 -4.43 1.85
C ALA A 59 6.28 -3.39 0.94
N ASP A 60 7.53 -3.63 0.51
CA ASP A 60 8.26 -2.76 -0.42
C ASP A 60 7.55 -2.61 -1.77
N ASP A 61 6.87 -3.65 -2.25
CA ASP A 61 6.11 -3.59 -3.50
C ASP A 61 4.87 -2.70 -3.32
N VAL A 62 4.20 -2.80 -2.18
CA VAL A 62 3.07 -1.92 -1.82
C VAL A 62 3.53 -0.48 -1.76
N ASP A 63 4.64 -0.21 -1.08
CA ASP A 63 5.19 1.14 -0.94
C ASP A 63 5.56 1.73 -2.30
N LYS A 64 6.21 0.97 -3.18
CA LYS A 64 6.51 1.39 -4.57
C LYS A 64 5.25 1.65 -5.39
N ILE A 65 4.25 0.76 -5.31
CA ILE A 65 3.00 0.90 -6.08
C ILE A 65 2.22 2.15 -5.64
N LEU A 66 2.18 2.41 -4.34
CA LEU A 66 1.45 3.55 -3.77
C LEU A 66 2.29 4.83 -3.73
N GLY A 67 3.57 4.78 -4.10
CA GLY A 67 4.50 5.90 -3.98
C GLY A 67 4.73 6.34 -2.51
N LEU A 68 4.55 5.42 -1.56
CA LEU A 68 4.81 5.66 -0.14
C LEU A 68 6.31 5.50 0.10
N GLY A 69 6.93 6.46 0.76
CA GLY A 69 8.39 6.48 0.98
C GLY A 69 9.17 7.40 0.03
N ASP A 70 8.54 7.97 -1.00
CA ASP A 70 9.16 9.02 -1.85
C ASP A 70 8.95 10.44 -1.28
N LYS A 71 8.82 10.57 0.05
CA LYS A 71 9.22 11.82 0.70
C LYS A 71 10.73 11.73 0.82
N PRO A 72 11.52 12.44 -0.02
CA PRO A 72 12.86 12.77 0.41
C PRO A 72 12.67 13.43 1.77
N CYS A 73 13.37 12.92 2.77
CA CYS A 73 13.61 13.63 3.99
C CYS A 73 14.30 14.94 3.56
N MET A 74 13.54 15.99 3.25
CA MET A 74 14.04 17.35 3.40
C MET A 74 14.12 17.56 4.90
N GLN A 75 15.19 17.04 5.47
CA GLN A 75 15.83 17.59 6.65
C GLN A 75 16.24 19.01 6.25
N THR A 76 15.29 19.94 6.39
CA THR A 76 15.55 21.35 6.13
C THR A 76 16.10 21.91 7.43
N ASN A 77 17.43 22.10 7.44
CA ASN A 77 18.28 22.79 8.41
C ASN A 77 18.12 22.47 9.91
#